data_AF-A0AAD3DGC0-F1
#
_entry.id   AF-A0AAD3DGC0-F1
#
_cell.length_a   1.000
_cell.length_b   1.000
_cell.length_c   1.000
_cell.angle_alpha   90.00
_cell.angle_beta   90.00
_cell.angle_gamma   90.00
#
_symmetry.space_group_name_H-M   'P 1'
#
loop_
_entity.id
_entity.type
_entity.pdbx_description
1 polymer ?
#
loop_
_entity_poly.entity_id
_entity_poly.type
_entity_poly.pdbx_seq_one_letter_code
_entity_poly.pdbx_strand_id
1 'polypeptide(L)'
;MATSNGCCCARGPGYASPKDAFLNGPREKLLYITCIVPDRSRPDYVATVDVDPTSETYKQVIYRTHMPHIGDELHHSGWNSCSSCFLDPTAPPRKLLVLPTLGSGRVYGLDILSDPRAPKLAAVADNSEILAKTGLAYLHTTHCAPDGFIMISAMGDVDGNPRGAFLQLNQDLTVKGVWSVDEAKYGYDFWYQPRLNVMFSTAWGAPKAFRNGFNPAEVAEHYGSTVYVWDWTAHTLKQKIELGDKGLVPLEVRFLHEPTSPHAFTGAALSSNIIHFTRASENDPWVHNVVIEQPWVKVEGWVLPELPPLVSDILVSMDDRFLYVSNWLRGDLVQYDITD
;
A
#
# COMPACT_ATOMS: atom_id res chain seq x y z
N MET A 1 -6.52 51.25 -9.17
CA MET A 1 -5.66 50.63 -8.14
C MET A 1 -6.58 49.89 -7.18
N ALA A 2 -6.74 48.59 -7.38
CA ALA A 2 -7.49 47.73 -6.49
C ALA A 2 -6.47 46.91 -5.69
N THR A 3 -6.61 46.97 -4.38
CA THR A 3 -5.72 46.47 -3.35
C THR A 3 -5.51 44.96 -3.45
N SER A 4 -4.24 44.55 -3.54
CA SER A 4 -3.76 43.19 -3.41
C SER A 4 -4.04 42.68 -1.98
N ASN A 5 -5.09 41.88 -1.83
CA ASN A 5 -5.36 41.18 -0.58
C ASN A 5 -4.54 39.89 -0.51
N GLY A 6 -3.61 39.86 0.44
CA GLY A 6 -3.21 38.67 1.19
C GLY A 6 -2.38 37.65 0.44
N CYS A 7 -1.09 37.59 0.76
CA CYS A 7 -0.18 36.50 0.46
C CYS A 7 -0.80 35.15 0.86
N CYS A 8 -1.37 34.41 -0.11
CA CYS A 8 -1.65 32.99 0.06
C CYS A 8 -0.30 32.30 0.14
N CYS A 9 0.14 31.94 1.35
CA CYS A 9 1.32 31.11 1.53
C CYS A 9 1.19 29.89 0.60
N ALA A 10 2.14 29.71 -0.32
CA ALA A 10 2.18 28.53 -1.17
C ALA A 10 2.04 27.28 -0.28
N ARG A 11 1.30 26.27 -0.74
CA ARG A 11 1.10 25.00 -0.05
C ARG A 11 1.61 23.87 -0.95
N GLY A 12 1.99 22.75 -0.35
CA GLY A 12 2.33 21.54 -1.08
C GLY A 12 1.09 20.89 -1.73
N PRO A 13 1.25 19.75 -2.43
CA PRO A 13 0.14 19.10 -3.13
C PRO A 13 -0.89 18.49 -2.18
N GLY A 14 -2.10 18.29 -2.70
CA GLY A 14 -3.17 17.59 -1.99
C GLY A 14 -4.04 18.52 -1.13
N TYR A 15 -4.48 18.01 0.02
CA TYR A 15 -5.51 18.62 0.86
C TYR A 15 -5.04 18.77 2.31
N ALA A 16 -5.60 19.74 3.04
CA ALA A 16 -5.20 20.02 4.41
C ALA A 16 -5.67 18.96 5.42
N SER A 17 -6.72 18.23 5.08
CA SER A 17 -7.37 17.22 5.93
C SER A 17 -8.16 16.20 5.09
N PRO A 18 -8.50 15.03 5.66
CA PRO A 18 -9.42 14.08 5.01
C PRO A 18 -10.76 14.72 4.64
N LYS A 19 -11.34 15.52 5.55
CA LYS A 19 -12.60 16.24 5.31
C LYS A 19 -12.52 17.21 4.13
N ASP A 20 -11.41 17.93 4.00
CA ASP A 20 -11.17 18.82 2.85
C ASP A 20 -11.08 18.02 1.54
N ALA A 21 -10.35 16.90 1.54
CA ALA A 21 -10.27 15.99 0.40
C ALA A 21 -11.65 15.42 0.01
N PHE A 22 -12.45 15.02 0.99
CA PHE A 22 -13.78 14.45 0.78
C PHE A 22 -14.79 15.47 0.22
N LEU A 23 -14.79 16.70 0.75
CA LEU A 23 -15.77 17.72 0.35
C LEU A 23 -15.38 18.49 -0.92
N ASN A 24 -14.08 18.71 -1.12
CA ASN A 24 -13.58 19.62 -2.16
C ASN A 24 -12.75 18.91 -3.24
N GLY A 25 -12.43 17.62 -3.07
CA GLY A 25 -11.71 16.85 -4.08
C GLY A 25 -12.55 16.70 -5.36
N PRO A 26 -11.98 16.96 -6.54
CA PRO A 26 -12.71 16.73 -7.78
C PRO A 26 -12.89 15.24 -7.99
N ARG A 27 -14.03 14.87 -8.58
CA ARG A 27 -14.25 13.50 -9.05
C ARG A 27 -13.15 13.12 -10.04
N GLU A 28 -12.57 11.95 -9.83
CA GLU A 28 -11.56 11.37 -10.69
C GLU A 28 -12.08 11.15 -12.11
N LYS A 29 -11.21 11.40 -13.09
CA LYS A 29 -11.52 11.22 -14.53
C LYS A 29 -10.70 10.12 -15.17
N LEU A 30 -9.64 9.67 -14.50
CA LEU A 30 -8.72 8.65 -14.99
C LEU A 30 -8.39 7.68 -13.86
N LEU A 31 -8.23 6.41 -14.21
CA LEU A 31 -7.63 5.38 -13.36
C LEU A 31 -6.36 4.86 -14.03
N TYR A 32 -5.34 4.62 -13.22
CA TYR A 32 -4.11 3.94 -13.64
C TYR A 32 -4.09 2.56 -12.99
N ILE A 33 -4.08 1.51 -13.81
CA ILE A 33 -4.20 0.13 -13.35
C ILE A 33 -2.92 -0.63 -13.72
N THR A 34 -2.26 -1.22 -12.74
CA THR A 34 -1.13 -2.14 -12.95
C THR A 34 -1.63 -3.41 -13.65
N CYS A 35 -0.95 -3.82 -14.71
CA CYS A 35 -1.30 -5.01 -15.49
C CYS A 35 -0.08 -5.91 -15.64
N ILE A 36 -0.11 -7.05 -14.94
CA ILE A 36 0.93 -8.08 -14.97
C ILE A 36 0.74 -8.98 -16.20
N VAL A 37 1.85 -9.47 -16.76
CA VAL A 37 1.88 -10.50 -17.80
C VAL A 37 2.49 -11.78 -17.23
N PRO A 38 1.67 -12.70 -16.65
CA PRO A 38 2.18 -13.84 -15.88
C PRO A 38 3.04 -14.82 -16.68
N ASP A 39 2.73 -15.01 -17.97
CA ASP A 39 3.47 -15.90 -18.87
C ASP A 39 4.78 -15.28 -19.38
N ARG A 40 5.06 -14.02 -19.04
CA ARG A 40 6.27 -13.28 -19.42
C ARG A 40 6.49 -13.18 -20.93
N SER A 41 5.41 -13.28 -21.72
CA SER A 41 5.46 -13.15 -23.18
C SER A 41 5.79 -11.72 -23.65
N ARG A 42 5.57 -10.73 -22.79
CA ARG A 42 5.88 -9.30 -23.00
C ARG A 42 6.00 -8.59 -21.64
N PRO A 43 6.50 -7.33 -21.60
CA PRO A 43 6.53 -6.55 -20.38
C PRO A 43 5.15 -6.30 -19.78
N ASP A 44 5.14 -6.13 -18.46
CA ASP A 44 4.00 -5.56 -17.73
C ASP A 44 3.73 -4.13 -18.23
N TYR A 45 2.54 -3.61 -17.91
CA TYR A 45 2.16 -2.27 -18.33
C TYR A 45 1.19 -1.62 -17.35
N VAL A 46 1.05 -0.31 -17.45
CA VAL A 46 -0.03 0.43 -16.79
C VAL A 46 -1.09 0.76 -17.83
N ALA A 47 -2.33 0.38 -17.56
CA ALA A 47 -3.49 0.79 -18.34
C ALA A 47 -4.03 2.12 -17.81
N THR A 48 -4.19 3.11 -18.68
CA THR A 48 -4.93 4.34 -18.36
C THR A 48 -6.38 4.14 -18.81
N VAL A 49 -7.31 4.19 -17.87
CA VAL A 49 -8.74 4.02 -18.10
C VAL A 49 -9.44 5.36 -17.92
N ASP A 50 -10.25 5.75 -18.90
CA ASP A 50 -11.10 6.93 -18.79
C ASP A 50 -12.36 6.58 -18.00
N VAL A 51 -12.57 7.29 -16.89
CA VAL A 51 -13.72 7.11 -16.00
C VAL A 51 -14.57 8.37 -15.86
N ASP A 52 -14.36 9.38 -16.71
CA ASP A 52 -15.24 10.54 -16.79
C ASP A 52 -16.57 10.16 -17.49
N PRO A 53 -17.72 10.20 -16.80
CA PRO A 53 -19.01 9.84 -17.40
C PRO A 53 -19.44 10.73 -18.58
N THR A 54 -18.78 11.87 -18.76
CA THR A 54 -19.04 12.82 -19.85
C THR A 54 -18.11 12.65 -21.05
N SER A 55 -17.09 11.77 -20.94
CA SER A 55 -16.12 11.50 -21.99
C SER A 55 -16.66 10.53 -23.04
N GLU A 56 -16.31 10.75 -24.31
CA GLU A 56 -16.60 9.81 -25.41
C GLU A 56 -15.91 8.45 -25.23
N THR A 57 -14.82 8.42 -24.45
CA THR A 57 -14.06 7.19 -24.13
C THR A 57 -14.37 6.63 -22.75
N TYR A 58 -15.50 7.00 -22.13
CA TYR A 58 -15.90 6.51 -20.81
C TYR A 58 -15.89 4.97 -20.72
N LYS A 59 -15.28 4.45 -19.65
CA LYS A 59 -15.07 3.01 -19.37
C LYS A 59 -14.17 2.29 -20.40
N GLN A 60 -13.29 3.01 -21.08
CA GLN A 60 -12.35 2.42 -22.03
C GLN A 60 -10.89 2.56 -21.54
N VAL A 61 -10.08 1.55 -21.88
CA VAL A 61 -8.61 1.67 -21.81
C VAL A 61 -8.16 2.58 -22.94
N ILE A 62 -7.77 3.81 -22.61
CA ILE A 62 -7.37 4.84 -23.58
C ILE A 62 -5.87 4.83 -23.89
N TYR A 63 -5.06 4.27 -22.99
CA TYR A 63 -3.61 4.18 -23.18
C TYR A 63 -3.01 2.99 -22.43
N ARG A 64 -1.86 2.51 -22.91
CA ARG A 64 -1.05 1.47 -22.26
C ARG A 64 0.41 1.90 -22.24
N THR A 65 0.95 2.13 -21.06
CA THR A 65 2.37 2.43 -20.87
C THR A 65 3.10 1.14 -20.54
N HIS A 66 3.79 0.57 -21.52
CA HIS A 66 4.56 -0.67 -21.34
C HIS A 66 5.86 -0.40 -20.58
N MET A 67 6.18 -1.26 -19.61
CA MET A 67 7.46 -1.23 -18.92
C MET A 67 8.59 -1.71 -19.86
N PRO A 68 9.84 -1.29 -19.61
CA PRO A 68 10.96 -1.67 -20.48
C PRO A 68 11.43 -3.11 -20.29
N HIS A 69 11.02 -3.81 -19.21
CA HIS A 69 11.53 -5.12 -18.84
C HIS A 69 10.42 -6.16 -18.64
N ILE A 70 10.77 -7.43 -18.84
CA ILE A 70 9.88 -8.58 -18.66
C ILE A 70 10.09 -9.17 -17.27
N GLY A 71 9.00 -9.63 -16.63
CA GLY A 71 9.07 -10.30 -15.33
C GLY A 71 9.24 -9.35 -14.16
N ASP A 72 8.79 -8.10 -14.30
CA ASP A 72 8.78 -7.12 -13.23
C ASP A 72 7.77 -7.46 -12.13
N GLU A 73 6.59 -7.96 -12.51
CA GLU A 73 5.47 -8.21 -11.61
C GLU A 73 5.02 -6.92 -10.93
N LEU A 74 4.50 -5.98 -11.74
CA LEU A 74 3.85 -4.77 -11.24
C LEU A 74 2.70 -5.12 -10.30
N HIS A 75 2.78 -4.71 -9.03
CA HIS A 75 1.77 -5.08 -8.03
C HIS A 75 1.06 -3.84 -7.47
N HIS A 76 1.67 -3.20 -6.48
CA HIS A 76 1.19 -1.96 -5.87
C HIS A 76 1.72 -0.71 -6.59
N SER A 77 1.04 0.41 -6.38
CA SER A 77 1.45 1.70 -6.92
C SER A 77 1.10 2.83 -5.96
N GLY A 78 1.76 3.98 -6.12
CA GLY A 78 1.54 5.15 -5.28
C GLY A 78 2.09 6.41 -5.92
N TRP A 79 2.00 7.53 -5.21
CA TRP A 79 2.44 8.82 -5.72
C TRP A 79 3.80 9.22 -5.12
N ASN A 80 4.60 9.98 -5.88
CA ASN A 80 5.82 10.58 -5.33
C ASN A 80 5.52 11.60 -4.22
N SER A 81 4.40 12.31 -4.35
CA SER A 81 3.95 13.32 -3.39
C SER A 81 2.43 13.37 -3.29
N CYS A 82 1.92 13.68 -2.10
CA CYS A 82 0.50 13.70 -1.78
C CYS A 82 0.22 14.65 -0.60
N SER A 83 -0.99 14.56 -0.02
CA SER A 83 -1.43 15.42 1.08
C SER A 83 -0.53 15.36 2.33
N SER A 84 0.29 14.31 2.49
CA SER A 84 1.32 14.27 3.55
C SER A 84 2.31 15.44 3.44
N CYS A 85 2.53 15.97 2.24
CA CYS A 85 3.40 17.10 1.95
C CYS A 85 2.66 18.45 1.95
N PHE A 86 1.36 18.52 2.28
CA PHE A 86 0.54 19.73 2.13
C PHE A 86 1.11 20.97 2.85
N LEU A 87 1.73 20.76 4.02
CA LEU A 87 2.33 21.84 4.82
C LEU A 87 3.70 22.30 4.31
N ASP A 88 4.32 21.57 3.39
CA ASP A 88 5.61 21.92 2.79
C ASP A 88 5.41 22.66 1.45
N PRO A 89 5.65 23.98 1.39
CA PRO A 89 5.53 24.75 0.15
C PRO A 89 6.59 24.39 -0.91
N THR A 90 7.66 23.69 -0.51
CA THR A 90 8.76 23.30 -1.40
C THR A 90 8.59 21.89 -1.97
N ALA A 91 7.58 21.15 -1.49
CA ALA A 91 7.30 19.80 -1.95
C ALA A 91 6.99 19.79 -3.46
N PRO A 92 7.52 18.81 -4.21
CA PRO A 92 7.23 18.70 -5.62
C PRO A 92 5.75 18.38 -5.85
N PRO A 93 5.20 18.71 -7.03
CA PRO A 93 3.85 18.30 -7.38
C PRO A 93 3.74 16.77 -7.40
N ARG A 94 2.50 16.28 -7.24
CA ARG A 94 2.14 14.89 -7.58
C ARG A 94 2.35 14.69 -9.09
N LYS A 95 3.50 14.12 -9.44
CA LYS A 95 3.97 14.01 -10.83
C LYS A 95 4.23 12.58 -11.25
N LEU A 96 4.79 11.77 -10.37
CA LEU A 96 5.15 10.39 -10.70
C LEU A 96 4.14 9.42 -10.08
N LEU A 97 3.61 8.53 -10.91
CA LEU A 97 3.09 7.24 -10.46
C LEU A 97 4.30 6.32 -10.20
N VAL A 98 4.55 6.03 -8.94
CA VAL A 98 5.64 5.17 -8.45
C VAL A 98 5.16 3.72 -8.46
N LEU A 99 5.95 2.86 -9.08
CA LEU A 99 5.62 1.48 -9.38
C LEU A 99 6.78 0.58 -8.94
N PRO A 100 6.83 0.17 -7.66
CA PRO A 100 7.70 -0.92 -7.25
C PRO A 100 7.30 -2.21 -7.95
N THR A 101 8.29 -3.06 -8.17
CA THR A 101 8.14 -4.30 -8.92
C THR A 101 8.47 -5.48 -8.00
N LEU A 102 7.50 -6.37 -7.83
CA LEU A 102 7.60 -7.46 -6.86
C LEU A 102 8.63 -8.50 -7.29
N GLY A 103 8.63 -8.85 -8.57
CA GLY A 103 9.46 -9.92 -9.11
C GLY A 103 10.89 -9.49 -9.38
N SER A 104 11.10 -8.25 -9.83
CA SER A 104 12.42 -7.80 -10.28
C SER A 104 13.15 -6.82 -9.35
N GLY A 105 12.46 -6.22 -8.37
CA GLY A 105 13.04 -5.30 -7.40
C GLY A 105 13.38 -3.90 -7.95
N ARG A 106 12.99 -3.58 -9.19
CA ARG A 106 13.04 -2.21 -9.73
C ARG A 106 11.93 -1.34 -9.17
N VAL A 107 12.08 -0.03 -9.33
CA VAL A 107 11.00 0.94 -9.13
C VAL A 107 10.91 1.85 -10.35
N TYR A 108 9.74 1.94 -10.97
CA TYR A 108 9.50 2.87 -12.08
C TYR A 108 8.76 4.12 -11.61
N GLY A 109 9.04 5.25 -12.25
CA GLY A 109 8.28 6.49 -12.09
C GLY A 109 7.70 6.91 -13.43
N LEU A 110 6.38 6.85 -13.58
CA LEU A 110 5.70 7.37 -14.77
C LEU A 110 5.26 8.81 -14.53
N ASP A 111 5.67 9.72 -15.40
CA ASP A 111 5.16 11.08 -15.41
C ASP A 111 3.71 11.10 -15.88
N ILE A 112 2.82 11.40 -14.94
CA ILE A 112 1.37 11.54 -15.15
C ILE A 112 0.93 13.01 -15.23
N LEU A 113 1.83 13.97 -14.99
CA LEU A 113 1.48 15.38 -14.96
C LEU A 113 1.59 16.00 -16.35
N SER A 114 2.62 15.63 -17.11
CA SER A 114 2.85 16.16 -18.47
C SER A 114 1.74 15.79 -19.45
N ASP A 115 1.26 14.54 -19.38
CA ASP A 115 0.08 14.06 -20.12
C ASP A 115 -0.61 12.95 -19.31
N PRO A 116 -1.64 13.27 -18.51
CA PRO A 116 -2.35 12.28 -17.70
C PRO A 116 -3.01 11.16 -18.51
N ARG A 117 -3.40 11.43 -19.76
CA ARG A 117 -4.08 10.45 -20.61
C ARG A 117 -3.10 9.46 -21.23
N ALA A 118 -1.81 9.81 -21.31
CA ALA A 118 -0.75 8.95 -21.84
C ALA A 118 0.55 9.07 -21.02
N PRO A 119 0.61 8.53 -19.78
CA PRO A 119 1.77 8.63 -18.92
C PRO A 119 3.02 7.99 -19.56
N LYS A 120 4.19 8.58 -19.28
CA LYS A 120 5.47 8.11 -19.85
C LYS A 120 6.48 7.81 -18.77
N LEU A 121 7.34 6.82 -19.01
CA LEU A 121 8.45 6.53 -18.12
C LEU A 121 9.37 7.75 -18.02
N ALA A 122 9.60 8.21 -16.79
CA ALA A 122 10.40 9.40 -16.49
C ALA A 122 11.62 9.09 -15.62
N ALA A 123 11.53 8.06 -14.76
CA ALA A 123 12.62 7.65 -13.88
C ALA A 123 12.58 6.15 -13.61
N VAL A 124 13.74 5.57 -13.29
CA VAL A 124 13.91 4.17 -12.88
C VAL A 124 14.91 4.13 -11.73
N ALA A 125 14.55 3.48 -10.62
CA ALA A 125 15.51 3.00 -9.64
C ALA A 125 15.89 1.56 -10.00
N ASP A 126 17.14 1.36 -10.39
CA ASP A 126 17.63 0.04 -10.80
C ASP A 126 17.80 -0.90 -9.60
N ASN A 127 17.38 -2.15 -9.78
CA ASN A 127 17.50 -3.19 -8.76
C ASN A 127 18.95 -3.38 -8.29
N SER A 128 19.93 -3.25 -9.18
CA SER A 128 21.35 -3.38 -8.82
C SER A 128 21.81 -2.31 -7.82
N GLU A 129 21.34 -1.07 -7.97
CA GLU A 129 21.64 0.01 -7.03
C GLU A 129 20.91 -0.19 -5.70
N ILE A 130 19.63 -0.57 -5.75
CA ILE A 130 18.82 -0.87 -4.55
C ILE A 130 19.48 -1.98 -3.73
N LEU A 131 19.82 -3.10 -4.37
CA LEU A 131 20.50 -4.22 -3.72
C LEU A 131 21.86 -3.81 -3.15
N ALA A 132 22.68 -3.11 -3.92
CA ALA A 132 24.01 -2.70 -3.47
C ALA A 132 23.97 -1.79 -2.23
N LYS A 133 22.98 -0.89 -2.15
CA LYS A 133 22.85 0.07 -1.04
C LYS A 133 22.06 -0.46 0.15
N THR A 134 21.14 -1.39 -0.06
CA THR A 134 20.15 -1.77 0.97
C THR A 134 20.02 -3.26 1.20
N GLY A 135 20.39 -4.09 0.21
CA GLY A 135 20.15 -5.54 0.21
C GLY A 135 18.66 -5.94 0.18
N LEU A 136 17.76 -5.01 -0.15
CA LEU A 136 16.31 -5.24 -0.20
C LEU A 136 15.87 -5.76 -1.57
N ALA A 137 14.91 -6.67 -1.57
CA ALA A 137 14.25 -7.23 -2.73
C ALA A 137 12.74 -7.42 -2.45
N TYR A 138 11.97 -7.82 -3.47
CA TYR A 138 10.52 -8.04 -3.37
C TYR A 138 9.79 -6.79 -2.86
N LEU A 139 9.87 -5.71 -3.65
CA LEU A 139 9.29 -4.41 -3.29
C LEU A 139 7.77 -4.43 -3.51
N HIS A 140 7.01 -3.88 -2.56
CA HIS A 140 5.57 -4.01 -2.50
C HIS A 140 4.84 -2.65 -2.38
N THR A 141 4.42 -2.25 -1.18
CA THR A 141 3.62 -1.03 -0.98
C THR A 141 4.48 0.21 -1.11
N THR A 142 3.96 1.28 -1.69
CA THR A 142 4.64 2.56 -1.83
C THR A 142 3.79 3.71 -1.27
N HIS A 143 4.40 4.57 -0.46
CA HIS A 143 3.78 5.78 0.09
C HIS A 143 4.69 7.01 -0.03
N CYS A 144 4.08 8.17 -0.27
CA CYS A 144 4.69 9.51 -0.23
C CYS A 144 4.83 9.99 1.22
N ALA A 145 6.04 10.05 1.77
CA ALA A 145 6.27 10.43 3.17
C ALA A 145 6.26 11.97 3.39
N PRO A 146 5.81 12.45 4.56
CA PRO A 146 5.73 13.88 4.86
C PRO A 146 7.07 14.61 4.92
N ASP A 147 8.18 13.87 5.05
CA ASP A 147 9.56 14.39 5.01
C ASP A 147 10.11 14.53 3.59
N GLY A 148 9.27 14.31 2.57
CA GLY A 148 9.61 14.52 1.16
C GLY A 148 10.26 13.33 0.49
N PHE A 149 10.38 12.17 1.16
CA PHE A 149 10.86 10.93 0.54
C PHE A 149 9.71 10.06 0.04
N ILE A 150 10.04 9.11 -0.82
CA ILE A 150 9.17 8.01 -1.22
C ILE A 150 9.60 6.80 -0.41
N MET A 151 8.66 6.14 0.25
CA MET A 151 8.93 4.98 1.09
C MET A 151 8.24 3.75 0.52
N ILE A 152 8.96 2.63 0.45
CA ILE A 152 8.50 1.41 -0.20
C ILE A 152 8.78 0.21 0.71
N SER A 153 7.80 -0.64 1.00
CA SER A 153 8.06 -1.88 1.74
C SER A 153 8.79 -2.90 0.87
N ALA A 154 9.70 -3.63 1.50
CA ALA A 154 10.39 -4.79 0.94
C ALA A 154 10.03 -6.01 1.78
N MET A 155 9.93 -7.18 1.14
CA MET A 155 9.51 -8.42 1.83
C MET A 155 10.66 -9.42 2.03
N GLY A 156 11.78 -9.24 1.33
CA GLY A 156 12.90 -10.17 1.41
C GLY A 156 14.25 -9.62 0.97
N ASP A 157 15.23 -10.51 1.02
CA ASP A 157 16.55 -10.34 0.42
C ASP A 157 16.63 -10.99 -0.97
N VAL A 158 17.78 -10.89 -1.64
CA VAL A 158 17.99 -11.46 -2.98
C VAL A 158 17.81 -12.98 -3.04
N ASP A 159 18.02 -13.68 -1.93
CA ASP A 159 17.89 -15.13 -1.80
C ASP A 159 16.45 -15.56 -1.48
N GLY A 160 15.53 -14.59 -1.31
CA GLY A 160 14.14 -14.83 -0.99
C GLY A 160 13.91 -15.24 0.48
N ASN A 161 14.86 -14.95 1.37
CA ASN A 161 14.63 -15.07 2.80
C ASN A 161 13.74 -13.91 3.28
N PRO A 162 12.91 -14.13 4.33
CA PRO A 162 12.01 -13.10 4.83
C PRO A 162 12.78 -11.97 5.48
N ARG A 163 12.59 -10.75 4.96
CA ARG A 163 13.25 -9.53 5.42
C ARG A 163 12.36 -8.32 5.14
N GLY A 164 11.50 -8.00 6.11
CA GLY A 164 10.62 -6.83 6.05
C GLY A 164 11.37 -5.57 6.46
N ALA A 165 11.51 -4.64 5.53
CA ALA A 165 12.11 -3.33 5.78
C ALA A 165 11.53 -2.30 4.79
N PHE A 166 11.96 -1.04 4.90
CA PHE A 166 11.40 0.05 4.09
C PHE A 166 12.50 0.79 3.34
N LEU A 167 12.49 0.66 2.01
CA LEU A 167 13.33 1.40 1.09
C LEU A 167 12.91 2.87 1.08
N GLN A 168 13.87 3.78 1.16
CA GLN A 168 13.66 5.22 0.95
C GLN A 168 14.28 5.66 -0.37
N LEU A 169 13.51 6.36 -1.19
CA LEU A 169 13.93 7.01 -2.42
C LEU A 169 13.74 8.53 -2.33
N ASN A 170 14.59 9.27 -3.02
CA ASN A 170 14.36 10.69 -3.30
C ASN A 170 13.26 10.85 -4.38
N GLN A 171 12.83 12.08 -4.59
CA GLN A 171 11.75 12.43 -5.53
C GLN A 171 12.10 12.16 -7.01
N ASP A 172 13.38 11.96 -7.32
CA ASP A 172 13.91 11.53 -8.63
C ASP A 172 14.15 10.02 -8.72
N LEU A 173 13.68 9.25 -7.72
CA LEU A 173 13.90 7.81 -7.53
C LEU A 173 15.34 7.38 -7.22
N THR A 174 16.26 8.30 -6.95
CA THR A 174 17.59 7.90 -6.47
C THR A 174 17.52 7.27 -5.08
N VAL A 175 18.29 6.20 -4.87
CA VAL A 175 18.24 5.41 -3.63
C VAL A 175 18.92 6.17 -2.48
N LYS A 176 18.14 6.46 -1.43
CA LYS A 176 18.61 7.09 -0.19
C LYS A 176 19.12 6.05 0.81
N GLY A 177 18.39 4.96 1.01
CA GLY A 177 18.74 3.93 2.00
C GLY A 177 17.54 3.19 2.57
N VAL A 178 17.68 2.72 3.80
CA VAL A 178 16.62 2.01 4.56
C VAL A 178 16.11 2.92 5.68
N TRP A 179 14.79 2.95 5.90
CA TRP A 179 14.17 3.85 6.88
C TRP A 179 14.50 3.49 8.34
N SER A 180 14.58 2.19 8.67
CA SER A 180 14.85 1.67 10.02
C SER A 180 16.05 0.73 10.04
N VAL A 181 16.66 0.58 11.22
CA VAL A 181 17.66 -0.45 11.53
C VAL A 181 17.01 -1.78 11.94
N ASP A 182 15.79 -1.74 12.47
CA ASP A 182 15.03 -2.92 12.86
C ASP A 182 14.29 -3.49 11.63
N GLU A 183 14.02 -4.80 11.65
CA GLU A 183 13.35 -5.50 10.56
C GLU A 183 12.08 -6.22 11.06
N ALA A 184 11.06 -6.29 10.20
CA ALA A 184 9.85 -7.09 10.40
C ALA A 184 10.00 -8.42 9.67
N LYS A 185 9.89 -9.54 10.37
CA LYS A 185 9.92 -10.85 9.70
C LYS A 185 8.67 -10.97 8.82
N TYR A 186 8.85 -11.45 7.59
CA TYR A 186 7.77 -11.62 6.60
C TYR A 186 7.05 -10.33 6.20
N GLY A 187 7.70 -9.16 6.23
CA GLY A 187 7.05 -7.87 5.93
C GLY A 187 6.18 -7.87 4.66
N TYR A 188 5.13 -7.05 4.65
CA TYR A 188 4.18 -6.91 3.54
C TYR A 188 3.77 -5.45 3.34
N ASP A 189 2.69 -5.00 3.97
CA ASP A 189 2.13 -3.66 3.85
C ASP A 189 2.59 -2.76 5.01
N PHE A 190 2.45 -1.45 4.84
CA PHE A 190 2.63 -0.51 5.93
C PHE A 190 1.80 0.75 5.75
N TRP A 191 1.41 1.35 6.86
CA TRP A 191 0.77 2.66 6.86
C TRP A 191 1.22 3.44 8.09
N TYR A 192 1.51 4.73 7.91
CA TYR A 192 1.97 5.60 8.98
C TYR A 192 0.90 6.60 9.40
N GLN A 193 0.93 6.99 10.68
CA GLN A 193 0.07 7.99 11.27
C GLN A 193 0.90 8.98 12.11
N PRO A 194 1.48 10.04 11.50
CA PRO A 194 2.55 10.82 12.12
C PRO A 194 2.08 11.62 13.34
N ARG A 195 0.82 12.06 13.36
CA ARG A 195 0.25 12.77 14.53
C ARG A 195 0.12 11.89 15.77
N LEU A 196 0.18 10.58 15.61
CA LEU A 196 0.19 9.59 16.68
C LEU A 196 1.59 9.03 16.95
N ASN A 197 2.61 9.54 16.24
CA ASN A 197 3.98 9.06 16.21
C ASN A 197 4.12 7.55 15.95
N VAL A 198 3.32 7.02 15.02
CA VAL A 198 3.27 5.57 14.78
C VAL A 198 3.32 5.24 13.30
N MET A 199 3.89 4.08 13.00
CA MET A 199 3.64 3.35 11.76
C MET A 199 3.31 1.90 12.10
N PHE A 200 2.39 1.31 11.37
CA PHE A 200 2.15 -0.13 11.39
C PHE A 200 2.74 -0.76 10.15
N SER A 201 3.30 -1.96 10.28
CA SER A 201 3.55 -2.84 9.14
C SER A 201 3.06 -4.25 9.43
N THR A 202 2.71 -4.96 8.37
CA THR A 202 2.08 -6.28 8.45
C THR A 202 2.98 -7.36 7.87
N ALA A 203 2.46 -8.58 7.78
CA ALA A 203 3.26 -9.76 7.47
C ALA A 203 2.54 -10.71 6.50
N TRP A 204 3.24 -11.11 5.44
CA TRP A 204 2.79 -12.13 4.50
C TRP A 204 3.55 -13.45 4.68
N GLY A 205 4.66 -13.63 3.97
CA GLY A 205 5.43 -14.86 4.00
C GLY A 205 6.80 -14.71 3.35
N ALA A 206 7.60 -15.78 3.39
CA ALA A 206 8.94 -15.77 2.79
C ALA A 206 8.82 -15.81 1.26
N PRO A 207 9.53 -14.92 0.52
CA PRO A 207 9.48 -14.93 -0.93
C PRO A 207 9.84 -16.26 -1.59
N LYS A 208 10.82 -16.98 -1.05
CA LYS A 208 11.17 -18.32 -1.54
C LYS A 208 10.04 -19.35 -1.40
N ALA A 209 9.10 -19.14 -0.48
CA ALA A 209 7.93 -20.00 -0.32
C ALA A 209 6.82 -19.58 -1.29
N PHE A 210 6.35 -18.32 -1.23
CA PHE A 210 5.18 -17.91 -2.00
C PHE A 210 5.41 -17.87 -3.53
N ARG A 211 6.65 -17.67 -4.00
CA ARG A 211 6.95 -17.57 -5.43
C ARG A 211 6.70 -18.87 -6.21
N ASN A 212 6.63 -20.01 -5.51
CA ASN A 212 6.39 -21.33 -6.11
C ASN A 212 4.90 -21.72 -6.07
N GLY A 213 4.03 -20.80 -5.66
CA GLY A 213 2.62 -21.06 -5.38
C GLY A 213 2.36 -21.32 -3.89
N PHE A 214 1.11 -21.14 -3.48
CA PHE A 214 0.71 -21.33 -2.10
C PHE A 214 0.60 -22.81 -1.74
N ASN A 215 1.25 -23.22 -0.65
CA ASN A 215 1.16 -24.55 -0.06
C ASN A 215 0.63 -24.46 1.39
N PRO A 216 -0.60 -24.92 1.68
CA PRO A 216 -1.16 -24.88 3.03
C PRO A 216 -0.29 -25.57 4.09
N ALA A 217 0.50 -26.58 3.72
CA ALA A 217 1.36 -27.30 4.66
C ALA A 217 2.55 -26.46 5.16
N GLU A 218 2.90 -25.39 4.45
CA GLU A 218 4.04 -24.52 4.77
C GLU A 218 3.65 -23.29 5.61
N VAL A 219 2.35 -23.08 5.88
CA VAL A 219 1.82 -21.89 6.56
C VAL A 219 2.51 -21.66 7.91
N ALA A 220 2.65 -22.70 8.73
CA ALA A 220 3.22 -22.59 10.06
C ALA A 220 4.72 -22.23 10.07
N GLU A 221 5.45 -22.47 8.98
CA GLU A 221 6.90 -22.26 8.91
C GLU A 221 7.27 -21.00 8.10
N HIS A 222 6.48 -20.65 7.10
CA HIS A 222 6.88 -19.69 6.07
C HIS A 222 5.98 -18.45 5.96
N TYR A 223 4.93 -18.36 6.78
CA TYR A 223 3.98 -17.24 6.74
C TYR A 223 3.83 -16.57 8.12
N GLY A 224 3.50 -15.28 8.11
CA GLY A 224 3.43 -14.44 9.30
C GLY A 224 2.01 -14.31 9.87
N SER A 225 1.94 -13.97 11.15
CA SER A 225 0.70 -13.66 11.89
C SER A 225 0.90 -12.49 12.85
N THR A 226 1.83 -11.59 12.51
CA THR A 226 2.31 -10.54 13.40
C THR A 226 2.11 -9.17 12.73
N VAL A 227 1.64 -8.20 13.51
CA VAL A 227 1.69 -6.78 13.15
C VAL A 227 2.77 -6.09 13.96
N TYR A 228 3.56 -5.26 13.30
CA TYR A 228 4.71 -4.55 13.87
C TYR A 228 4.35 -3.08 14.05
N VAL A 229 4.55 -2.56 15.26
CA VAL A 229 4.31 -1.15 15.59
C VAL A 229 5.64 -0.45 15.74
N TRP A 230 5.82 0.60 14.96
CA TRP A 230 7.06 1.37 14.86
C TRP A 230 6.86 2.77 15.42
N ASP A 231 7.90 3.30 16.04
CA ASP A 231 8.01 4.72 16.35
C ASP A 231 8.35 5.48 15.08
N TRP A 232 7.41 6.32 14.64
CA TRP A 232 7.57 7.05 13.38
C TRP A 232 8.73 8.04 13.40
N THR A 233 9.02 8.66 14.55
CA THR A 233 10.09 9.67 14.65
C THR A 233 11.44 9.02 14.92
N ALA A 234 11.49 8.01 15.79
CA ALA A 234 12.74 7.34 16.14
C ALA A 234 13.15 6.26 15.14
N HIS A 235 12.27 5.86 14.23
CA HIS A 235 12.48 4.80 13.23
C HIS A 235 12.87 3.45 13.88
N THR A 236 12.24 3.12 15.01
CA THR A 236 12.54 1.91 15.79
C THR A 236 11.29 1.09 16.04
N LEU A 237 11.46 -0.23 16.15
CA LEU A 237 10.36 -1.13 16.47
C LEU A 237 9.99 -1.01 17.95
N LYS A 238 8.71 -0.75 18.25
CA LYS A 238 8.19 -0.57 19.61
C LYS A 238 7.40 -1.76 20.12
N GLN A 239 6.66 -2.43 19.25
CA GLN A 239 5.78 -3.53 19.65
C GLN A 239 5.66 -4.55 18.52
N LYS A 240 5.54 -5.82 18.90
CA LYS A 240 5.10 -6.92 18.03
C LYS A 240 3.77 -7.42 18.56
N ILE A 241 2.73 -7.43 17.74
CA ILE A 241 1.39 -7.88 18.08
C ILE A 241 1.17 -9.20 17.37
N GLU A 242 1.23 -10.29 18.14
CA GLU A 242 0.90 -11.63 17.64
C GLU A 242 -0.62 -11.79 17.59
N LEU A 243 -1.15 -12.10 16.40
CA LEU A 243 -2.58 -12.25 16.15
C LEU A 243 -3.07 -13.70 16.27
N GLY A 244 -2.14 -14.65 16.32
CA GLY A 244 -2.42 -16.08 16.39
C GLY A 244 -3.23 -16.61 15.22
N ASP A 245 -3.94 -17.72 15.44
CA ASP A 245 -4.68 -18.45 14.40
C ASP A 245 -5.83 -17.64 13.77
N LYS A 246 -6.30 -16.60 14.47
CA LYS A 246 -7.35 -15.70 13.98
C LYS A 246 -6.83 -14.54 13.13
N GLY A 247 -5.51 -14.40 12.99
CA GLY A 247 -4.88 -13.35 12.21
C GLY A 247 -3.74 -13.84 11.34
N LEU A 248 -3.91 -15.01 10.74
CA LEU A 248 -2.94 -15.57 9.79
C LEU A 248 -2.87 -14.73 8.51
N VAL A 249 -1.65 -14.33 8.14
CA VAL A 249 -1.33 -13.51 6.97
C VAL A 249 -2.10 -12.18 6.99
N PRO A 250 -1.80 -11.27 7.96
CA PRO A 250 -2.35 -9.92 7.95
C PRO A 250 -1.76 -9.18 6.73
N LEU A 251 -2.62 -8.84 5.77
CA LEU A 251 -2.21 -8.15 4.55
C LEU A 251 -2.30 -6.64 4.74
N GLU A 252 -3.29 -6.02 4.14
CA GLU A 252 -3.44 -4.57 4.06
C GLU A 252 -3.73 -3.97 5.43
N VAL A 253 -3.02 -2.91 5.80
CA VAL A 253 -3.30 -2.12 7.01
C VAL A 253 -3.86 -0.76 6.63
N ARG A 254 -4.94 -0.36 7.30
CA ARG A 254 -5.60 0.93 7.07
C ARG A 254 -5.87 1.59 8.42
N PHE A 255 -5.30 2.76 8.64
CA PHE A 255 -5.77 3.65 9.71
C PHE A 255 -7.09 4.31 9.30
N LEU A 256 -7.88 4.74 10.29
CA LEU A 256 -8.84 5.80 10.02
C LEU A 256 -8.11 7.03 9.51
N HIS A 257 -8.72 7.74 8.55
CA HIS A 257 -8.16 8.90 7.91
C HIS A 257 -8.03 10.08 8.87
N GLU A 258 -8.94 10.24 9.84
CA GLU A 258 -8.85 11.25 10.91
C GLU A 258 -7.50 11.12 11.63
N PRO A 259 -6.59 12.08 11.44
CA PRO A 259 -5.21 11.81 11.78
C PRO A 259 -4.91 11.73 13.28
N THR A 260 -5.83 12.12 14.16
CA THR A 260 -5.68 11.89 15.60
C THR A 260 -6.41 10.64 16.12
N SER A 261 -7.05 9.88 15.23
CA SER A 261 -7.82 8.69 15.61
C SER A 261 -6.90 7.47 15.83
N PRO A 262 -6.87 6.87 17.04
CA PRO A 262 -6.02 5.73 17.35
C PRO A 262 -6.69 4.42 16.92
N HIS A 263 -7.19 4.36 15.69
CA HIS A 263 -7.90 3.20 15.16
C HIS A 263 -7.32 2.77 13.81
N ALA A 264 -7.05 1.48 13.68
CA ALA A 264 -6.59 0.87 12.45
C ALA A 264 -7.21 -0.51 12.27
N PHE A 265 -7.20 -1.00 11.04
CA PHE A 265 -7.71 -2.30 10.66
C PHE A 265 -6.69 -3.06 9.81
N THR A 266 -6.70 -4.38 9.89
CA THR A 266 -6.07 -5.24 8.88
C THR A 266 -6.98 -6.40 8.50
N GLY A 267 -6.92 -6.81 7.24
CA GLY A 267 -7.53 -8.04 6.75
C GLY A 267 -6.56 -9.21 6.89
N ALA A 268 -6.93 -10.24 7.65
CA ALA A 268 -6.15 -11.46 7.77
C ALA A 268 -6.58 -12.47 6.70
N ALA A 269 -5.76 -12.67 5.66
CA ALA A 269 -6.17 -13.37 4.46
C ALA A 269 -6.56 -14.83 4.71
N LEU A 270 -5.72 -15.60 5.41
CA LEU A 270 -5.95 -17.04 5.56
C LEU A 270 -7.04 -17.37 6.59
N SER A 271 -7.17 -16.54 7.61
CA SER A 271 -8.22 -16.68 8.63
C SER A 271 -9.54 -15.99 8.24
N SER A 272 -9.51 -15.12 7.21
CA SER A 272 -10.65 -14.36 6.67
C SER A 272 -11.34 -13.42 7.67
N ASN A 273 -10.57 -12.92 8.63
CA ASN A 273 -11.05 -12.01 9.67
C ASN A 273 -10.60 -10.57 9.43
N ILE A 274 -11.40 -9.62 9.91
CA ILE A 274 -10.96 -8.23 10.08
C ILE A 274 -10.56 -8.02 11.53
N ILE A 275 -9.37 -7.47 11.71
CA ILE A 275 -8.78 -7.21 13.02
C ILE A 275 -8.68 -5.70 13.18
N HIS A 276 -9.25 -5.21 14.27
CA HIS A 276 -9.18 -3.82 14.69
C HIS A 276 -8.07 -3.63 15.72
N PHE A 277 -7.40 -2.50 15.65
CA PHE A 277 -6.37 -2.09 16.59
C PHE A 277 -6.73 -0.77 17.23
N THR A 278 -6.47 -0.65 18.52
CA THR A 278 -6.63 0.61 19.26
C THR A 278 -5.70 0.70 20.47
N ARG A 279 -5.63 1.87 21.10
CA ARG A 279 -4.97 2.08 22.40
C ARG A 279 -5.78 3.09 23.21
N ALA A 280 -5.81 2.92 24.53
CA ALA A 280 -6.59 3.78 25.42
C ALA A 280 -5.98 5.19 25.58
N SER A 281 -4.65 5.28 25.57
CA SER A 281 -3.91 6.53 25.62
C SER A 281 -2.61 6.43 24.82
N GLU A 282 -1.92 7.56 24.62
CA GLU A 282 -0.69 7.64 23.82
C GLU A 282 0.42 6.70 24.31
N ASN A 283 0.51 6.48 25.62
CA ASN A 283 1.55 5.65 26.25
C ASN A 283 1.14 4.19 26.44
N ASP A 284 -0.11 3.85 26.16
CA ASP A 284 -0.58 2.47 26.27
C ASP A 284 -0.16 1.66 25.03
N PRO A 285 0.14 0.36 25.21
CA PRO A 285 0.38 -0.53 24.09
C PRO A 285 -0.85 -0.60 23.19
N TRP A 286 -0.63 -0.81 21.89
CA TRP A 286 -1.71 -1.12 20.97
C TRP A 286 -2.26 -2.51 21.28
N VAL A 287 -3.58 -2.61 21.36
CA VAL A 287 -4.32 -3.86 21.53
C VAL A 287 -5.11 -4.16 20.27
N HIS A 288 -5.53 -5.42 20.11
CA HIS A 288 -6.28 -5.85 18.93
C HIS A 288 -7.50 -6.67 19.32
N ASN A 289 -8.53 -6.61 18.48
CA ASN A 289 -9.72 -7.45 18.56
C ASN A 289 -10.12 -7.92 17.17
N VAL A 290 -10.63 -9.14 17.06
CA VAL A 290 -11.32 -9.58 15.85
C VAL A 290 -12.71 -8.96 15.87
N VAL A 291 -13.01 -8.11 14.88
CA VAL A 291 -14.27 -7.35 14.82
C VAL A 291 -15.23 -7.88 13.76
N ILE A 292 -14.71 -8.57 12.74
CA ILE A 292 -15.53 -9.22 11.71
C ILE A 292 -14.98 -10.63 11.48
N GLU A 293 -15.83 -11.63 11.71
CA GLU A 293 -15.60 -13.03 11.34
C GLU A 293 -16.61 -13.40 10.25
N GLN A 294 -16.10 -13.71 9.06
CA GLN A 294 -16.96 -14.07 7.93
C GLN A 294 -17.13 -15.60 7.83
N PRO A 295 -18.35 -16.10 7.56
CA PRO A 295 -18.59 -17.53 7.48
C PRO A 295 -17.89 -18.13 6.25
N TRP A 296 -17.30 -19.30 6.46
CA TRP A 296 -16.84 -20.17 5.40
C TRP A 296 -18.04 -20.94 4.86
N VAL A 297 -18.09 -21.17 3.55
CA VAL A 297 -19.31 -21.70 2.89
C VAL A 297 -19.03 -23.02 2.20
N LYS A 298 -19.98 -23.95 2.24
CA LYS A 298 -19.93 -25.18 1.45
C LYS A 298 -20.45 -24.90 0.05
N VAL A 299 -19.65 -25.23 -0.95
CA VAL A 299 -19.98 -25.07 -2.37
C VAL A 299 -19.61 -26.33 -3.15
N GLU A 300 -20.30 -26.57 -4.25
CA GLU A 300 -19.98 -27.66 -5.17
C GLU A 300 -18.72 -27.32 -6.00
N GLY A 301 -17.85 -28.32 -6.23
CA GLY A 301 -16.66 -28.15 -7.09
C GLY A 301 -15.45 -27.50 -6.42
N TRP A 302 -15.52 -27.15 -5.13
CA TRP A 302 -14.36 -26.66 -4.37
C TRP A 302 -13.52 -27.81 -3.81
N VAL A 303 -12.20 -27.62 -3.78
CA VAL A 303 -11.24 -28.69 -3.45
C VAL A 303 -11.10 -28.95 -1.95
N LEU A 304 -11.45 -27.98 -1.09
CA LEU A 304 -11.44 -28.12 0.38
C LEU A 304 -12.86 -28.27 0.93
N PRO A 305 -13.03 -28.70 2.20
CA PRO A 305 -14.37 -28.92 2.78
C PRO A 305 -15.27 -27.69 2.77
N GLU A 306 -14.70 -26.50 2.94
CA GLU A 306 -15.39 -25.22 2.93
C GLU A 306 -14.54 -24.18 2.16
N LEU A 307 -15.22 -23.28 1.45
CA LEU A 307 -14.62 -22.16 0.74
C LEU A 307 -14.45 -20.99 1.71
N PRO A 308 -13.20 -20.58 2.02
CA PRO A 308 -12.97 -19.39 2.82
C PRO A 308 -13.25 -18.12 2.00
N PRO A 309 -13.62 -17.00 2.64
CA PRO A 309 -13.67 -15.69 2.00
C PRO A 309 -12.34 -15.30 1.33
N LEU A 310 -11.23 -15.49 2.05
CA LEU A 310 -9.89 -14.97 1.75
C LEU A 310 -9.88 -13.45 1.55
N VAL A 311 -9.72 -12.73 2.66
CA VAL A 311 -9.65 -11.26 2.64
C VAL A 311 -8.33 -10.82 2.03
N SER A 312 -8.36 -10.32 0.80
CA SER A 312 -7.13 -9.92 0.08
C SER A 312 -6.81 -8.43 0.21
N ASP A 313 -7.83 -7.58 0.32
CA ASP A 313 -7.67 -6.12 0.42
C ASP A 313 -8.82 -5.51 1.24
N ILE A 314 -8.52 -4.39 1.88
CA ILE A 314 -9.47 -3.57 2.62
C ILE A 314 -9.25 -2.09 2.35
N LEU A 315 -10.33 -1.31 2.39
CA LEU A 315 -10.30 0.13 2.20
C LEU A 315 -11.28 0.84 3.14
N VAL A 316 -10.84 1.93 3.77
CA VAL A 316 -11.70 2.81 4.57
C VAL A 316 -12.14 4.00 3.72
N SER A 317 -13.43 4.35 3.75
CA SER A 317 -13.94 5.55 3.07
C SER A 317 -13.35 6.83 3.64
N MET A 318 -13.20 7.87 2.81
CA MET A 318 -12.55 9.14 3.22
C MET A 318 -13.23 9.88 4.39
N ASP A 319 -14.47 9.54 4.70
CA ASP A 319 -15.25 10.05 5.84
C ASP A 319 -15.20 9.12 7.07
N ASP A 320 -14.35 8.09 7.06
CA ASP A 320 -14.15 7.09 8.12
C ASP A 320 -15.40 6.29 8.51
N ARG A 321 -16.41 6.27 7.63
CA ARG A 321 -17.69 5.64 7.92
C ARG A 321 -17.79 4.19 7.47
N PHE A 322 -17.13 3.84 6.36
CA PHE A 322 -17.29 2.54 5.73
C PHE A 322 -15.96 1.82 5.56
N LEU A 323 -15.97 0.53 5.89
CA LEU A 323 -14.92 -0.41 5.55
C LEU A 323 -15.37 -1.29 4.39
N TYR A 324 -14.63 -1.28 3.29
CA TYR A 324 -14.82 -2.18 2.15
C TYR A 324 -13.84 -3.33 2.25
N VAL A 325 -14.31 -4.55 1.95
CA VAL A 325 -13.55 -5.79 2.08
C VAL A 325 -13.69 -6.59 0.77
N SER A 326 -12.55 -6.97 0.20
CA SER A 326 -12.49 -7.89 -0.95
C SER A 326 -12.25 -9.32 -0.49
N ASN A 327 -13.21 -10.21 -0.75
CA ASN A 327 -13.10 -11.64 -0.46
C ASN A 327 -12.77 -12.38 -1.76
N TRP A 328 -11.47 -12.59 -2.00
CA TRP A 328 -10.96 -13.03 -3.29
C TRP A 328 -11.41 -14.43 -3.68
N LEU A 329 -11.44 -15.38 -2.74
CA LEU A 329 -11.86 -16.76 -3.04
C LEU A 329 -13.38 -16.91 -3.08
N ARG A 330 -14.10 -16.22 -2.20
CA ARG A 330 -15.58 -16.23 -2.24
C ARG A 330 -16.15 -15.44 -3.41
N GLY A 331 -15.42 -14.45 -3.91
CA GLY A 331 -15.77 -13.68 -5.11
C GLY A 331 -16.79 -12.58 -4.86
N ASP A 332 -16.78 -11.95 -3.67
CA ASP A 332 -17.66 -10.83 -3.34
C ASP A 332 -16.91 -9.63 -2.72
N LEU A 333 -17.60 -8.48 -2.75
CA LEU A 333 -17.22 -7.25 -2.06
C LEU A 333 -18.25 -6.97 -0.98
N VAL A 334 -17.79 -6.67 0.24
CA VAL A 334 -18.65 -6.35 1.37
C VAL A 334 -18.32 -4.96 1.88
N GLN A 335 -19.36 -4.22 2.28
CA GLN A 335 -19.24 -2.92 2.92
C GLN A 335 -19.79 -3.04 4.35
N TYR A 336 -19.00 -2.60 5.33
CA TYR A 336 -19.39 -2.49 6.73
C TYR A 336 -19.48 -1.02 7.11
N ASP A 337 -20.51 -0.62 7.87
CA ASP A 337 -20.53 0.65 8.58
C ASP A 337 -19.68 0.47 9.85
N ILE A 338 -18.72 1.37 10.07
CA ILE A 338 -17.71 1.30 11.15
C ILE A 338 -17.77 2.55 12.04
N THR A 339 -18.96 3.15 12.15
CA THR A 339 -19.19 4.34 12.97
C THR A 339 -19.17 4.04 14.49
N ASP A 340 -19.36 2.78 14.87
CA ASP A 340 -19.38 2.28 16.26
C ASP A 340 -18.01 1.85 16.81
#